data_AF-G0WGH9-F1
#
_entry.id   AF-G0WGH9-F1
#
_cell.length_a   1.000
_cell.length_b   1.000
_cell.length_c   1.000
_cell.angle_alpha   90.00
_cell.angle_beta   90.00
_cell.angle_gamma   90.00
#
_symmetry.space_group_name_H-M   'P 1'
#
loop_
_entity.id
_entity.type
_entity.pdbx_description
1 polymer ?
#
loop_
_entity_poly.entity_id
_entity_poly.type
_entity_poly.pdbx_seq_one_letter_code
_entity_poly.pdbx_strand_id
1 'polypeptide(L)'
;MDESKLLAILDKLTPTSFLDPNESDVVKNTLMLCDDAKMNEDHSASIKLLYSNTISYEAIDADVIKQRFSDGIHRMEEKEDTTDVTHLAYWKPSSTKVNFPIENALNHDPNSYWQSDGKQPHRMDIYFSKFMNLKYLAFYLSQFQDESYTPREIKIYYGNGPNDCRLFVHVIIQSVNGWFLIPTDTARCVDMEVTVTELNCRFLRFEFPFNFEHGKDTHLRGMKILAKANKKSVEMDGWLKTSTMENNFLNAFPLK
;
A
#
# COMPACT_ATOMS: atom_id res chain seq x y z
N MET A 1 43.71 26.03 -23.73
CA MET A 1 42.66 25.13 -24.23
C MET A 1 41.39 25.95 -24.22
N ASP A 2 40.74 26.10 -25.37
CA ASP A 2 39.54 26.93 -25.52
C ASP A 2 38.41 26.32 -24.67
N GLU A 3 37.88 27.09 -23.71
CA GLU A 3 36.92 26.62 -22.71
C GLU A 3 35.64 26.08 -23.39
N SER A 4 35.25 26.70 -24.51
CA SER A 4 34.15 26.23 -25.35
C SER A 4 34.41 24.86 -25.99
N LYS A 5 35.68 24.55 -26.31
CA LYS A 5 36.06 23.22 -26.82
C LYS A 5 36.08 22.17 -25.72
N LEU A 6 36.47 22.54 -24.50
CA LEU A 6 36.43 21.65 -23.34
C LEU A 6 34.98 21.26 -23.02
N LEU A 7 34.06 22.25 -22.98
CA LEU A 7 32.64 22.02 -22.74
C LEU A 7 32.00 21.15 -23.84
N ALA A 8 32.36 21.36 -25.11
CA ALA A 8 31.87 20.53 -26.21
C ALA A 8 32.38 19.07 -26.16
N ILE A 9 33.57 18.83 -25.59
CA ILE A 9 34.09 17.48 -25.38
C ILE A 9 33.38 16.83 -24.17
N LEU A 10 33.18 17.58 -23.09
CA LEU A 10 32.48 17.10 -21.89
C LEU A 10 31.02 16.73 -22.20
N ASP A 11 30.32 17.55 -22.98
CA ASP A 11 28.93 17.27 -23.41
C ASP A 11 28.83 16.06 -24.36
N LYS A 12 29.87 15.78 -25.15
CA LYS A 12 29.94 14.55 -25.96
C LYS A 12 30.21 13.29 -25.12
N LEU A 13 30.90 13.42 -24.00
CA LEU A 13 31.26 12.30 -23.12
C LEU A 13 30.12 12.01 -22.11
N THR A 14 29.49 13.05 -21.60
CA THR A 14 28.34 13.00 -20.69
C THR A 14 27.42 14.18 -21.03
N PRO A 15 26.43 13.98 -21.93
CA PRO A 15 25.51 15.04 -22.27
C PRO A 15 24.81 15.54 -21.02
N THR A 16 24.71 16.85 -20.83
CA THR A 16 24.09 17.40 -19.60
C THR A 16 22.65 16.94 -19.39
N SER A 17 21.97 16.52 -20.45
CA SER A 17 20.64 15.88 -20.38
C SER A 17 20.61 14.54 -19.63
N PHE A 18 21.75 13.87 -19.45
CA PHE A 18 21.87 12.69 -18.57
C PHE A 18 22.08 13.04 -17.10
N LEU A 19 22.42 14.30 -16.81
CA LEU A 19 22.65 14.80 -15.44
C LEU A 19 21.42 15.50 -14.87
N ASP A 20 20.44 15.83 -15.72
CA ASP A 20 19.14 16.29 -15.24
C ASP A 20 18.49 15.14 -14.45
N PRO A 21 18.22 15.30 -13.14
CA PRO A 21 17.40 14.33 -12.43
C PRO A 21 16.08 14.22 -13.18
N ASN A 22 15.56 12.99 -13.35
CA ASN A 22 14.29 12.74 -14.01
C ASN A 22 13.13 13.27 -13.14
N GLU A 23 13.00 14.60 -12.99
CA GLU A 23 11.99 15.28 -12.19
C GLU A 23 10.58 14.92 -12.66
N SER A 24 10.43 14.51 -13.92
CA SER A 24 9.15 14.10 -14.50
C SER A 24 8.56 12.83 -13.89
N ASP A 25 9.37 11.92 -13.38
CA ASP A 25 8.91 10.64 -12.81
C ASP A 25 8.48 10.80 -11.35
N VAL A 26 9.16 11.69 -10.61
CA VAL A 26 8.88 11.97 -9.21
C VAL A 26 7.57 12.72 -9.07
N VAL A 27 7.33 13.75 -9.89
CA VAL A 27 6.13 14.62 -9.76
C VAL A 27 4.82 13.91 -10.12
N LYS A 28 4.85 12.88 -10.99
CA LYS A 28 3.63 12.22 -11.48
C LYS A 28 3.07 11.14 -10.55
N ASN A 29 3.88 10.59 -9.64
CA ASN A 29 3.47 9.55 -8.69
C ASN A 29 3.37 10.07 -7.26
N THR A 30 3.30 11.39 -7.08
CA THR A 30 3.13 12.01 -5.76
C THR A 30 1.64 12.23 -5.46
N LEU A 31 1.19 11.73 -4.31
CA LEU A 31 -0.14 12.00 -3.77
C LEU A 31 -0.03 12.87 -2.53
N MET A 32 -0.90 13.87 -2.44
CA MET A 32 -1.03 14.70 -1.25
C MET A 32 -2.15 14.17 -0.36
N LEU A 33 -1.87 13.92 0.91
CA LEU A 33 -2.85 13.56 1.92
C LEU A 33 -3.10 14.75 2.84
N CYS A 34 -4.34 15.23 2.88
CA CYS A 34 -4.77 16.28 3.80
C CYS A 34 -6.14 15.94 4.39
N ASP A 35 -6.22 15.97 5.72
CA ASP A 35 -7.42 15.69 6.52
C ASP A 35 -8.61 16.62 6.17
N ASP A 36 -8.33 17.84 5.72
CA ASP A 36 -9.33 18.84 5.34
C ASP A 36 -9.83 18.67 3.90
N ALA A 37 -9.28 17.71 3.15
CA ALA A 37 -9.77 17.39 1.83
C ALA A 37 -11.17 16.80 1.96
N LYS A 38 -12.18 17.62 1.64
CA LYS A 38 -13.56 17.15 1.40
C LYS A 38 -13.49 15.84 0.63
N MET A 39 -14.28 14.85 1.08
CA MET A 39 -14.49 13.57 0.40
C MET A 39 -14.81 13.85 -1.07
N ASN A 40 -13.79 13.91 -1.92
CA ASN A 40 -13.97 14.10 -3.34
C ASN A 40 -14.38 12.73 -3.86
N GLU A 41 -15.69 12.53 -3.97
CA GLU A 41 -16.29 11.25 -4.34
C GLU A 41 -15.93 10.80 -5.77
N ASP A 42 -15.33 11.64 -6.60
CA ASP A 42 -15.36 11.44 -8.05
C ASP A 42 -14.03 11.25 -8.78
N HIS A 43 -12.90 11.07 -8.11
CA HIS A 43 -11.64 10.75 -8.81
C HIS A 43 -11.04 9.45 -8.28
N SER A 44 -10.98 8.43 -9.14
CA SER A 44 -10.34 7.12 -8.91
C SER A 44 -8.81 7.20 -8.69
N ALA A 45 -8.28 8.38 -8.37
CA ALA A 45 -6.85 8.67 -8.19
C ALA A 45 -6.55 9.45 -6.89
N SER A 46 -7.50 9.54 -5.95
CA SER A 46 -7.28 10.20 -4.66
C SER A 46 -7.29 9.22 -3.49
N ILE A 47 -6.41 9.47 -2.53
CA ILE A 47 -6.41 8.79 -1.23
C ILE A 47 -7.81 8.94 -0.60
N LYS A 48 -8.39 7.83 -0.13
CA LYS A 48 -9.73 7.83 0.47
C LYS A 48 -9.59 7.83 1.99
N LEU A 49 -9.99 8.93 2.64
CA LEU A 49 -10.13 8.97 4.09
C LEU A 49 -11.31 8.09 4.51
N LEU A 50 -11.15 7.30 5.56
CA LEU A 50 -12.21 6.41 6.08
C LEU A 50 -12.85 6.96 7.36
N TYR A 51 -12.80 8.26 7.57
CA TYR A 51 -13.41 8.97 8.68
C TYR A 51 -13.80 10.38 8.24
N SER A 52 -14.79 10.98 8.89
CA SER A 52 -15.19 12.36 8.64
C SER A 52 -14.57 13.29 9.68
N ASN A 53 -14.07 14.45 9.25
CA ASN A 53 -13.53 15.47 10.15
C ASN A 53 -14.61 16.38 10.77
N THR A 54 -15.79 15.83 11.07
CA THR A 54 -16.96 16.59 11.54
C THR A 54 -16.82 17.06 13.00
N ILE A 55 -15.86 16.53 13.74
CA ILE A 55 -15.61 16.80 15.15
C ILE A 55 -14.43 17.76 15.23
N SER A 56 -14.58 18.89 15.93
CA SER A 56 -13.47 19.82 16.19
C SER A 56 -12.29 19.08 16.80
N TYR A 57 -11.06 19.46 16.41
CA TYR A 57 -9.83 18.92 16.98
C TYR A 57 -9.78 19.02 18.51
N GLU A 58 -10.46 20.01 19.10
CA GLU A 58 -10.55 20.22 20.55
C GLU A 58 -11.44 19.20 21.27
N ALA A 59 -12.28 18.46 20.53
CA ALA A 59 -13.21 17.46 21.05
C ALA A 59 -12.77 16.02 20.71
N ILE A 60 -11.55 15.83 20.20
CA ILE A 60 -10.99 14.50 19.95
C ILE A 60 -10.43 13.96 21.27
N ASP A 61 -11.14 13.00 21.85
CA ASP A 61 -10.67 12.23 23.00
C ASP A 61 -10.30 10.78 22.62
N ALA A 62 -9.87 10.00 23.61
CA ALA A 62 -9.46 8.62 23.42
C ALA A 62 -10.60 7.72 22.89
N ASP A 63 -11.85 8.00 23.27
CA ASP A 63 -13.01 7.21 22.84
C ASP A 63 -13.33 7.49 21.37
N VAL A 64 -13.28 8.76 20.95
CA VAL A 64 -13.42 9.17 19.55
C VAL A 64 -12.35 8.53 18.68
N ILE A 65 -11.10 8.53 19.12
CA ILE A 65 -9.98 7.89 18.40
C ILE A 65 -10.23 6.39 18.23
N LYS A 66 -10.63 5.71 19.31
CA LYS A 66 -10.92 4.27 19.29
C LYS A 66 -12.10 3.94 18.37
N GLN A 67 -13.13 4.76 18.40
CA GLN A 67 -14.27 4.63 17.51
C GLN A 67 -13.85 4.82 16.05
N ARG A 68 -13.11 5.90 15.72
CA ARG A 68 -12.59 6.15 14.36
C ARG A 68 -11.75 5.00 13.83
N PHE A 69 -10.90 4.42 14.68
CA PHE A 69 -10.10 3.25 14.31
C PHE A 69 -10.98 2.04 13.98
N SER A 70 -11.96 1.76 14.83
CA SER A 70 -12.86 0.59 14.68
C SER A 70 -13.78 0.73 13.47
N ASP A 71 -14.37 1.92 13.28
CA ASP A 71 -15.22 2.23 12.14
C ASP A 71 -14.47 2.10 10.81
N GLY A 72 -13.20 2.53 10.76
CA GLY A 72 -12.38 2.39 9.56
C GLY A 72 -12.11 0.93 9.20
N ILE A 73 -11.90 0.06 10.20
CA ILE A 73 -11.79 -1.39 9.98
C ILE A 73 -13.11 -1.94 9.41
N HIS A 74 -14.23 -1.61 10.03
CA HIS A 74 -15.54 -2.09 9.58
C HIS A 74 -15.84 -1.66 8.15
N ARG A 75 -15.57 -0.39 7.78
CA ARG A 75 -15.73 0.14 6.42
C ARG A 75 -14.85 -0.56 5.38
N MET A 76 -13.70 -1.10 5.79
CA MET A 76 -12.86 -1.92 4.90
C MET A 76 -13.43 -3.33 4.73
N GLU A 77 -13.94 -3.92 5.81
CA GLU A 77 -14.51 -5.28 5.82
C GLU A 77 -15.85 -5.38 5.06
N GLU A 78 -16.63 -4.30 5.02
CA GLU A 78 -17.87 -4.22 4.22
C GLU A 78 -17.62 -4.21 2.70
N LYS A 79 -16.37 -4.01 2.25
CA LYS A 79 -16.05 -4.00 0.82
C LYS A 79 -16.03 -5.42 0.24
N GLU A 80 -17.17 -5.83 -0.32
CA GLU A 80 -17.37 -7.15 -0.93
C GLU A 80 -16.38 -7.50 -2.06
N ASP A 81 -15.78 -6.50 -2.69
CA ASP A 81 -14.85 -6.68 -3.81
C ASP A 81 -13.37 -6.78 -3.40
N THR A 82 -13.12 -6.92 -2.09
CA THR A 82 -11.79 -7.07 -1.51
C THR A 82 -11.65 -8.28 -0.59
N THR A 83 -10.42 -8.69 -0.33
CA THR A 83 -10.08 -9.67 0.68
C THR A 83 -8.85 -9.19 1.43
N ASP A 84 -8.90 -9.24 2.76
CA ASP A 84 -7.76 -8.91 3.61
C ASP A 84 -6.67 -9.99 3.48
N VAL A 85 -5.48 -9.57 3.05
CA VAL A 85 -4.32 -10.45 2.86
C VAL A 85 -3.15 -10.05 3.76
N THR A 86 -3.38 -9.18 4.74
CA THR A 86 -2.38 -8.61 5.65
C THR A 86 -1.55 -9.69 6.33
N HIS A 87 -2.21 -10.72 6.88
CA HIS A 87 -1.57 -11.82 7.60
C HIS A 87 -1.04 -12.94 6.70
N LEU A 88 -1.23 -12.86 5.38
CA LEU A 88 -0.63 -13.81 4.43
C LEU A 88 0.81 -13.44 4.06
N ALA A 89 1.24 -12.23 4.41
CA ALA A 89 2.59 -11.75 4.15
C ALA A 89 3.54 -11.99 5.33
N TYR A 90 4.82 -12.12 5.01
CA TYR A 90 5.90 -11.97 5.97
C TYR A 90 6.34 -10.51 6.02
N TRP A 91 6.37 -9.93 7.22
CA TRP A 91 6.69 -8.53 7.48
C TRP A 91 8.08 -8.40 8.08
N LYS A 92 8.92 -7.54 7.49
CA LYS A 92 10.30 -7.32 7.90
C LYS A 92 10.60 -5.83 8.02
N PRO A 93 10.48 -5.24 9.23
CA PRO A 93 10.94 -3.89 9.48
C PRO A 93 12.46 -3.78 9.38
N SER A 94 12.97 -2.59 9.04
CA SER A 94 14.41 -2.27 9.06
C SER A 94 15.00 -2.32 10.47
N SER A 95 14.19 -1.96 11.46
CA SER A 95 14.53 -1.89 12.87
C SER A 95 13.23 -1.92 13.68
N THR A 96 13.33 -2.42 14.91
CA THR A 96 12.19 -2.50 15.82
C THR A 96 12.67 -2.21 17.22
N LYS A 97 12.01 -1.27 17.89
CA LYS A 97 12.22 -1.04 19.32
C LYS A 97 11.69 -2.21 20.12
N VAL A 98 12.41 -2.59 21.17
CA VAL A 98 12.00 -3.63 22.11
C VAL A 98 10.59 -3.31 22.65
N ASN A 99 9.71 -4.32 22.68
CA ASN A 99 8.28 -4.25 23.08
C ASN A 99 7.32 -3.58 22.09
N PHE A 100 7.79 -3.04 20.96
CA PHE A 100 6.94 -2.42 19.95
C PHE A 100 7.11 -3.07 18.58
N PRO A 101 6.82 -4.39 18.46
CA PRO A 101 7.10 -5.12 17.23
C PRO A 101 6.01 -4.87 16.17
N ILE A 102 6.25 -5.39 14.95
CA ILE A 102 5.37 -5.11 13.81
C ILE A 102 3.96 -5.66 14.02
N GLU A 103 3.82 -6.74 14.78
CA GLU A 103 2.55 -7.36 15.13
C GLU A 103 1.59 -6.39 15.81
N ASN A 104 2.10 -5.40 16.55
CA ASN A 104 1.27 -4.35 17.15
C ASN A 104 0.55 -3.49 16.10
N ALA A 105 1.16 -3.25 14.93
CA ALA A 105 0.48 -2.49 13.87
C ALA A 105 -0.59 -3.34 13.14
N LEU A 106 -0.63 -4.66 13.38
CA LEU A 106 -1.46 -5.62 12.66
C LEU A 106 -2.56 -6.24 13.55
N ASN A 107 -2.58 -5.94 14.85
CA ASN A 107 -3.46 -6.60 15.84
C ASN A 107 -4.83 -5.92 16.05
N HIS A 108 -5.15 -4.88 15.29
CA HIS A 108 -6.39 -4.10 15.39
C HIS A 108 -6.61 -3.40 16.75
N ASP A 109 -5.55 -3.03 17.47
CA ASP A 109 -5.64 -2.18 18.67
C ASP A 109 -5.07 -0.77 18.40
N PRO A 110 -5.90 0.30 18.47
CA PRO A 110 -5.46 1.69 18.24
C PRO A 110 -4.40 2.19 19.23
N ASN A 111 -4.28 1.54 20.39
CA ASN A 111 -3.30 1.93 21.41
C ASN A 111 -1.93 1.31 21.17
N SER A 112 -1.87 0.24 20.41
CA SER A 112 -0.64 -0.45 20.10
C SER A 112 -0.03 0.05 18.79
N TYR A 113 1.29 -0.04 18.69
CA TYR A 113 2.03 0.42 17.52
C TYR A 113 3.33 -0.34 17.36
N TRP A 114 3.78 -0.44 16.12
CA TRP A 114 5.18 -0.66 15.81
C TRP A 114 5.96 0.64 16.01
N GLN A 115 7.17 0.54 16.56
CA GLN A 115 8.10 1.65 16.67
C GLN A 115 9.45 1.28 16.04
N SER A 116 9.93 2.09 15.11
CA SER A 116 11.29 1.94 14.58
C SER A 116 12.35 2.34 15.62
N ASP A 117 13.58 1.87 15.43
CA ASP A 117 14.71 2.20 16.32
C ASP A 117 16.01 2.12 15.52
N GLY A 118 16.22 3.13 14.67
CA GLY A 118 17.23 3.04 13.63
C GLY A 118 17.55 4.36 12.96
N LYS A 119 18.31 4.28 11.86
CA LYS A 119 18.60 5.42 11.01
C LYS A 119 17.54 5.53 9.92
N GLN A 120 17.09 6.75 9.64
CA GLN A 120 16.24 7.06 8.50
C GLN A 120 16.98 6.79 7.17
N PRO A 121 16.26 6.40 6.10
CA PRO A 121 14.82 6.11 6.06
C PRO A 121 14.50 4.79 6.77
N HIS A 122 13.43 4.77 7.56
CA HIS A 122 12.90 3.51 8.13
C HIS A 122 12.19 2.74 7.02
N ARG A 123 12.29 1.41 7.02
CA ARG A 123 11.71 0.57 5.96
C ARG A 123 10.87 -0.55 6.52
N MET A 124 9.84 -0.92 5.77
CA MET A 124 9.01 -2.10 6.00
C MET A 124 8.97 -2.92 4.71
N ASP A 125 9.66 -4.05 4.71
CA ASP A 125 9.66 -4.99 3.59
C ASP A 125 8.58 -6.06 3.82
N ILE A 126 7.80 -6.36 2.80
CA ILE A 126 6.61 -7.21 2.90
C ILE A 126 6.65 -8.23 1.78
N TYR A 127 6.64 -9.51 2.14
CA TYR A 127 6.83 -10.62 1.21
C TYR A 127 5.60 -11.51 1.17
N PHE A 128 5.05 -11.73 -0.03
CA PHE A 128 4.00 -12.70 -0.29
C PHE A 128 4.57 -13.98 -0.91
N SER A 129 4.02 -15.13 -0.52
CA SER A 129 4.40 -16.44 -1.04
C SER A 129 3.99 -16.66 -2.51
N LYS A 130 3.07 -15.86 -3.03
CA LYS A 130 2.58 -15.88 -4.41
C LYS A 130 2.25 -14.46 -4.87
N PHE A 131 2.02 -14.29 -6.18
CA PHE A 131 1.54 -13.04 -6.74
C PHE A 131 0.17 -12.67 -6.15
N MET A 132 0.05 -11.44 -5.70
CA MET A 132 -1.15 -10.88 -5.10
C MET A 132 -1.64 -9.71 -5.95
N ASN A 133 -2.90 -9.76 -6.35
CA ASN A 133 -3.55 -8.65 -7.04
C ASN A 133 -4.09 -7.68 -5.99
N LEU A 134 -3.27 -6.69 -5.64
CA LEU A 134 -3.59 -5.73 -4.60
C LEU A 134 -4.57 -4.68 -5.14
N LYS A 135 -5.47 -4.22 -4.26
CA LYS A 135 -6.48 -3.21 -4.56
C LYS A 135 -6.36 -1.96 -3.72
N TYR A 136 -6.10 -2.12 -2.42
CA TYR A 136 -5.90 -1.00 -1.51
C TYR A 136 -4.77 -1.29 -0.53
N LEU A 137 -3.99 -0.26 -0.24
CA LEU A 137 -3.07 -0.22 0.89
C LEU A 137 -3.67 0.72 1.93
N ALA A 138 -3.93 0.22 3.12
CA ALA A 138 -4.56 0.96 4.20
C ALA A 138 -3.57 1.25 5.31
N PHE A 139 -3.57 2.49 5.79
CA PHE A 139 -2.73 2.93 6.91
C PHE A 139 -3.61 3.65 7.92
N TYR A 140 -3.32 3.46 9.21
CA TYR A 140 -3.83 4.29 10.28
C TYR A 140 -2.68 5.10 10.87
N LEU A 141 -2.81 6.42 10.76
CA LEU A 141 -1.86 7.38 11.33
C LEU A 141 -2.63 8.44 12.11
N SER A 142 -2.04 8.92 13.19
CA SER A 142 -2.66 9.90 14.07
C SER A 142 -1.63 10.91 14.54
N GLN A 143 -1.66 12.11 13.93
CA GLN A 143 -0.80 13.21 14.36
C GLN A 143 -1.05 13.58 15.83
N PHE A 144 -2.29 13.46 16.31
CA PHE A 144 -2.62 13.70 17.71
C PHE A 144 -1.98 12.70 18.69
N GLN A 145 -1.89 11.43 18.31
CA GLN A 145 -1.36 10.41 19.22
C GLN A 145 0.15 10.24 19.10
N ASP A 146 0.71 10.50 17.92
CA ASP A 146 2.09 10.18 17.60
C ASP A 146 2.99 11.41 17.46
N GLU A 147 2.43 12.62 17.27
CA GLU A 147 3.17 13.88 17.16
C GLU A 147 4.37 13.72 16.19
N SER A 148 5.60 13.90 16.70
CA SER A 148 6.86 13.73 15.97
C SER A 148 7.12 12.31 15.42
N TYR A 149 6.48 11.26 15.94
CA TYR A 149 6.61 9.89 15.42
C TYR A 149 5.75 9.64 14.18
N THR A 150 4.87 10.58 13.80
CA THR A 150 4.02 10.45 12.62
C THR A 150 4.84 10.62 11.35
N PRO A 151 4.78 9.69 10.37
CA PRO A 151 5.47 9.87 9.10
C PRO A 151 4.83 11.02 8.31
N ARG A 152 5.68 11.91 7.78
CA ARG A 152 5.30 13.01 6.89
C ARG A 152 5.32 12.58 5.42
N GLU A 153 6.16 11.59 5.11
CA GLU A 153 6.25 11.03 3.78
C GLU A 153 6.25 9.51 3.86
N ILE A 154 5.58 8.88 2.88
CA ILE A 154 5.60 7.43 2.69
C ILE A 154 5.90 7.16 1.23
N LYS A 155 7.01 6.47 0.95
CA LYS A 155 7.32 5.96 -0.40
C LYS A 155 6.98 4.49 -0.44
N ILE A 156 6.18 4.11 -1.42
CA ILE A 156 5.75 2.72 -1.60
C ILE A 156 6.36 2.20 -2.88
N TYR A 157 7.01 1.05 -2.77
CA TYR A 157 7.61 0.33 -3.88
C TYR A 157 6.99 -1.05 -3.99
N TYR A 158 7.02 -1.62 -5.19
CA TYR A 158 6.50 -2.96 -5.47
C TYR A 158 7.36 -3.69 -6.49
N GLY A 159 7.36 -5.01 -6.44
CA GLY A 159 8.09 -5.87 -7.39
C GLY A 159 7.90 -7.35 -7.11
N ASN A 160 8.82 -8.18 -7.62
CA ASN A 160 8.88 -9.59 -7.26
C ASN A 160 9.75 -9.83 -6.02
N GLY A 161 10.65 -8.90 -5.73
CA GLY A 161 11.56 -8.92 -4.60
C GLY A 161 12.24 -7.56 -4.36
N PRO A 162 13.24 -7.53 -3.46
CA PRO A 162 13.89 -6.28 -3.03
C PRO A 162 14.75 -5.60 -4.09
N ASN A 163 15.24 -6.34 -5.09
CA ASN A 163 16.20 -5.85 -6.09
C ASN A 163 15.52 -5.36 -7.37
N ASP A 164 14.28 -5.75 -7.62
CA ASP A 164 13.50 -5.39 -8.81
C ASP A 164 12.29 -4.51 -8.46
N CYS A 165 12.24 -4.00 -7.23
CA CYS A 165 11.14 -3.14 -6.81
C CYS A 165 11.25 -1.75 -7.45
N ARG A 166 10.12 -1.23 -7.93
CA ARG A 166 9.99 0.12 -8.50
C ARG A 166 9.04 0.96 -7.65
N LEU A 167 9.23 2.28 -7.69
CA LEU A 167 8.35 3.21 -6.99
C LEU A 167 6.93 3.08 -7.55
N PHE A 168 5.98 2.79 -6.67
CA PHE A 168 4.55 2.81 -6.97
C PHE A 168 4.00 4.22 -6.76
N VAL A 169 4.17 4.76 -5.55
CA VAL A 169 3.62 6.05 -5.17
C VAL A 169 4.44 6.69 -4.06
N HIS A 170 4.50 8.01 -4.05
CA HIS A 170 5.05 8.83 -2.97
C HIS A 170 3.93 9.63 -2.33
N VAL A 171 3.57 9.32 -1.10
CA VAL A 171 2.55 10.05 -0.35
C VAL A 171 3.21 11.11 0.49
N ILE A 172 2.82 12.37 0.31
CA ILE A 172 3.17 13.49 1.16
C ILE A 172 1.97 13.81 2.04
N ILE A 173 2.18 13.71 3.35
CA ILE A 173 1.15 13.89 4.36
C ILE A 173 1.23 15.32 4.89
N GLN A 174 0.13 16.04 4.82
CA GLN A 174 -0.03 17.37 5.42
C GLN A 174 -0.71 17.26 6.78
N SER A 175 -1.84 16.53 6.83
CA SER A 175 -2.60 16.25 8.05
C SER A 175 -3.31 14.90 7.91
N VAL A 176 -3.33 14.10 8.99
CA VAL A 176 -4.04 12.81 9.05
C VAL A 176 -4.30 12.38 10.50
N ASN A 177 -5.53 11.93 10.78
CA ASN A 177 -5.95 11.48 12.11
C ASN A 177 -6.92 10.30 12.04
N GLY A 178 -6.57 9.30 11.25
CA GLY A 178 -7.35 8.09 11.10
C GLY A 178 -6.90 7.19 9.95
N TRP A 179 -7.80 6.29 9.57
CA TRP A 179 -7.58 5.37 8.45
C TRP A 179 -7.67 6.10 7.11
N PHE A 180 -6.74 5.80 6.22
CA PHE A 180 -6.82 6.19 4.82
C PHE A 180 -6.42 5.03 3.90
N LEU A 181 -7.03 4.99 2.72
CA LEU A 181 -6.77 4.01 1.67
C LEU A 181 -6.04 4.66 0.52
N ILE A 182 -4.97 4.01 0.08
CA ILE A 182 -4.30 4.29 -1.18
C ILE A 182 -4.80 3.25 -2.20
N PRO A 183 -5.63 3.67 -3.18
CA PRO A 183 -6.07 2.78 -4.24
C PRO A 183 -4.90 2.42 -5.17
N THR A 184 -4.84 1.15 -5.59
CA THR A 184 -3.74 0.68 -6.46
C THR A 184 -3.88 1.12 -7.91
N ASP A 185 -5.08 1.53 -8.31
CA ASP A 185 -5.40 2.13 -9.62
C ASP A 185 -5.00 3.61 -9.72
N THR A 186 -4.50 4.20 -8.62
CA THR A 186 -4.14 5.62 -8.54
C THR A 186 -2.84 5.97 -9.27
N ALA A 187 -1.88 5.04 -9.38
CA ALA A 187 -0.62 5.33 -10.07
C ALA A 187 -0.74 5.02 -11.58
N ARG A 188 -0.68 6.08 -12.40
CA ARG A 188 -0.47 5.92 -13.85
C ARG A 188 1.02 5.60 -14.07
N CYS A 189 1.37 4.36 -14.39
CA CYS A 189 2.73 4.09 -14.88
C CYS A 189 2.94 4.83 -16.21
N VAL A 190 3.91 5.73 -16.23
CA VAL A 190 4.20 6.61 -17.36
C VAL A 190 4.99 5.88 -18.45
N ASP A 191 5.72 4.82 -18.10
CA ASP A 191 6.63 4.14 -19.04
C ASP A 191 5.94 3.45 -20.23
N MET A 192 4.62 3.27 -20.22
CA MET A 192 3.94 2.51 -21.29
C MET A 192 2.62 3.08 -21.79
N GLU A 193 2.17 4.30 -21.40
CA GLU A 193 0.79 4.73 -21.73
C GLU A 193 -0.27 3.69 -21.29
N VAL A 194 0.13 2.80 -20.38
CA VAL A 194 -0.67 1.72 -19.80
C VAL A 194 -0.95 2.15 -18.38
N THR A 195 -2.21 2.48 -18.13
CA THR A 195 -2.74 2.54 -16.76
C THR A 195 -2.46 1.20 -16.10
N VAL A 196 -1.66 1.19 -15.02
CA VAL A 196 -1.57 0.00 -14.17
C VAL A 196 -2.91 -0.10 -13.48
N THR A 197 -3.80 -0.87 -14.09
CA THR A 197 -5.15 -1.12 -13.57
C THR A 197 -5.12 -2.01 -12.33
N GLU A 198 -4.00 -2.72 -12.10
CA GLU A 198 -3.85 -3.73 -11.05
C GLU A 198 -2.41 -3.79 -10.52
N LEU A 199 -2.22 -3.60 -9.21
CA LEU A 199 -0.90 -3.76 -8.57
C LEU A 199 -0.68 -5.24 -8.24
N ASN A 200 -0.27 -6.00 -9.26
CA ASN A 200 0.09 -7.40 -9.10
C ASN A 200 1.56 -7.54 -8.68
N CYS A 201 1.81 -7.98 -7.44
CA CYS A 201 3.18 -8.08 -6.91
C CYS A 201 3.34 -9.21 -5.90
N ARG A 202 4.59 -9.55 -5.59
CA ARG A 202 4.96 -10.47 -4.50
C ARG A 202 5.72 -9.79 -3.38
N PHE A 203 6.16 -8.56 -3.64
CA PHE A 203 6.96 -7.78 -2.72
C PHE A 203 6.46 -6.35 -2.70
N LEU A 204 6.33 -5.81 -1.49
CA LEU A 204 6.15 -4.38 -1.25
C LEU A 204 7.27 -3.89 -0.33
N ARG A 205 7.66 -2.63 -0.51
CA ARG A 205 8.49 -1.90 0.43
C ARG A 205 7.85 -0.57 0.74
N PHE A 206 7.63 -0.30 2.03
CA PHE A 206 7.27 1.03 2.50
C PHE A 206 8.51 1.68 3.11
N GLU A 207 8.82 2.90 2.69
CA GLU A 207 9.88 3.72 3.26
C GLU A 207 9.28 4.96 3.91
N PHE A 208 9.72 5.22 5.14
CA PHE A 208 9.35 6.39 5.94
C PHE A 208 10.61 7.27 6.07
N PRO A 209 10.89 8.16 5.08
CA PRO A 209 12.10 8.96 5.08
C PRO A 209 12.07 10.09 6.09
N PHE A 210 10.90 10.71 6.30
CA PHE A 210 10.75 11.88 7.14
C PHE A 210 9.47 11.79 7.98
N ASN A 211 9.58 12.25 9.23
CA ASN A 211 8.46 12.39 10.14
C ASN A 211 8.12 13.87 10.36
N PHE A 212 6.95 14.12 10.95
CA PHE A 212 6.59 15.44 11.46
C PHE A 212 7.56 15.89 12.56
N GLU A 213 7.69 17.21 12.74
CA GLU A 213 8.53 17.83 13.79
C GLU A 213 9.99 17.32 13.82
N HIS A 214 10.50 16.80 12.70
CA HIS A 214 11.82 16.18 12.60
C HIS A 214 12.03 15.00 13.56
N GLY A 215 10.95 14.26 13.88
CA GLY A 215 11.07 13.08 14.73
C GLY A 215 11.99 12.02 14.12
N LYS A 216 12.75 11.35 15.00
CA LYS A 216 13.79 10.39 14.62
C LYS A 216 13.19 9.05 14.20
N ASP A 217 12.29 8.51 15.00
CA ASP A 217 11.71 7.16 14.85
C ASP A 217 10.22 7.28 14.46
N THR A 218 9.65 6.25 13.86
CA THR A 218 8.29 6.28 13.29
C THR A 218 7.37 5.34 14.06
N HIS A 219 6.13 5.77 14.30
CA HIS A 219 5.05 4.93 14.80
C HIS A 219 4.12 4.49 13.66
N LEU A 220 3.68 3.25 13.73
CA LEU A 220 2.62 2.73 12.88
C LEU A 220 1.63 1.93 13.73
N ARG A 221 0.41 2.45 13.87
CA ARG A 221 -0.64 1.90 14.72
C ARG A 221 -1.54 0.90 14.01
N GLY A 222 -1.73 1.07 12.70
CA GLY A 222 -2.61 0.22 11.93
C GLY A 222 -2.19 0.14 10.48
N MET A 223 -2.27 -1.07 9.91
CA MET A 223 -2.04 -1.29 8.51
C MET A 223 -2.84 -2.49 8.01
N LYS A 224 -3.43 -2.37 6.83
CA LYS A 224 -4.08 -3.48 6.13
C LYS A 224 -3.70 -3.49 4.66
N ILE A 225 -3.56 -4.68 4.08
CA ILE A 225 -3.37 -4.89 2.65
C ILE A 225 -4.60 -5.63 2.13
N LEU A 226 -5.32 -4.98 1.22
CA LEU A 226 -6.54 -5.53 0.63
C LEU A 226 -6.27 -5.93 -0.81
N ALA A 227 -6.45 -7.22 -1.11
CA ALA A 227 -6.41 -7.74 -2.47
C ALA A 227 -7.80 -7.71 -3.12
N LYS A 228 -7.86 -7.77 -4.45
CA LYS A 228 -9.12 -8.00 -5.16
C LYS A 228 -9.70 -9.35 -4.72
N ALA A 229 -10.99 -9.39 -4.43
CA ALA A 229 -11.66 -10.66 -4.14
C ALA A 229 -11.56 -11.58 -5.36
N ASN A 230 -11.08 -12.82 -5.14
CA ASN A 230 -11.18 -13.85 -6.17
C ASN A 230 -12.67 -14.20 -6.34
N LYS A 231 -13.33 -13.62 -7.35
CA LYS A 231 -14.57 -14.21 -7.85
C LYS A 231 -14.19 -15.59 -8.33
N LYS A 232 -14.46 -16.63 -7.53
CA LYS A 232 -14.53 -17.99 -8.05
C LYS A 232 -15.52 -17.89 -9.20
N SER A 233 -15.06 -18.06 -10.43
CA SER A 233 -15.95 -18.26 -11.56
C SER A 233 -16.88 -19.40 -11.15
N VAL A 234 -18.15 -19.08 -10.93
CA VAL A 234 -19.22 -20.06 -10.74
C VAL A 234 -19.47 -20.70 -12.11
N GLU A 235 -18.47 -21.41 -12.63
CA GLU A 235 -18.49 -22.18 -13.87
C GLU A 235 -17.57 -23.40 -13.69
N MET A 236 -17.79 -24.17 -12.62
CA MET A 236 -17.21 -25.50 -12.49
C MET A 236 -18.17 -26.52 -11.84
N ASP A 237 -19.46 -26.19 -11.72
CA ASP A 237 -20.50 -27.14 -11.23
C ASP A 237 -21.39 -27.68 -12.37
N GLY A 238 -21.22 -27.20 -13.60
CA GLY A 238 -21.98 -27.63 -14.78
C GLY A 238 -21.46 -28.91 -15.44
N TRP A 239 -20.14 -29.12 -15.47
CA TRP A 239 -19.54 -30.30 -16.11
C TRP A 239 -19.65 -31.54 -15.21
N LEU A 240 -19.43 -31.42 -13.91
CA LEU A 240 -19.44 -32.59 -13.01
C LEU A 240 -20.81 -33.26 -12.88
N LYS A 241 -21.90 -32.61 -13.31
CA LYS A 241 -23.26 -33.18 -13.29
C LYS A 241 -23.63 -34.01 -14.52
N THR A 242 -22.87 -33.98 -15.61
CA THR A 242 -23.16 -34.79 -16.82
C THR A 242 -22.45 -36.14 -16.84
N SER A 243 -21.60 -36.46 -15.85
CA SER A 243 -20.85 -37.72 -15.81
C SER A 243 -21.50 -38.85 -14.98
N THR A 244 -22.67 -38.62 -14.38
CA THR A 244 -23.35 -39.62 -13.52
C THR A 244 -24.55 -40.31 -14.19
N MET A 245 -24.73 -40.16 -15.50
CA MET A 245 -25.74 -40.91 -16.26
C MET A 245 -25.12 -41.58 -17.49
N GLU A 246 -24.17 -42.49 -17.29
CA GLU A 246 -23.81 -43.51 -18.29
C GLU A 246 -22.98 -44.62 -17.62
N ASN A 247 -23.64 -45.44 -16.79
CA ASN A 247 -23.06 -46.69 -16.27
C ASN A 247 -24.08 -47.83 -16.35
N ASN A 248 -24.63 -48.05 -17.55
CA ASN A 248 -25.56 -49.15 -17.82
C ASN A 248 -25.26 -49.88 -19.15
N PHE A 249 -23.98 -50.02 -19.53
CA PHE A 249 -23.60 -50.73 -20.77
C PHE A 249 -22.39 -51.65 -20.63
N LEU A 250 -22.24 -52.38 -19.52
CA LEU A 250 -21.30 -53.52 -19.45
C LEU A 250 -21.85 -54.62 -18.54
N ASN A 251 -22.89 -55.32 -19.00
CA ASN A 251 -23.29 -56.64 -18.47
C ASN A 251 -23.97 -57.45 -19.58
N ALA A 252 -23.20 -57.85 -20.60
CA ALA A 252 -23.67 -58.81 -21.59
C ALA A 252 -22.49 -59.51 -22.30
N PHE A 253 -21.77 -60.38 -21.59
CA PHE A 253 -21.01 -61.45 -22.24
C PHE A 253 -21.09 -62.73 -21.40
N PRO A 254 -21.75 -63.79 -21.89
CA PRO A 254 -21.68 -65.10 -21.25
C PRO A 254 -20.36 -65.78 -21.65
N LEU A 255 -19.56 -66.16 -20.66
CA LEU A 255 -18.43 -67.05 -20.86
C LEU A 255 -18.96 -68.48 -21.07
N LYS A 256 -18.52 -69.11 -22.17
CA LYS A 256 -18.53 -70.58 -22.33
C LYS A 256 -17.26 -71.16 -21.70
#